data_AF-X1P5N5-F1
#
_entry.id   AF-X1P5N5-F1
#
_cell.length_a   1.000
_cell.length_b   1.000
_cell.length_c   1.000
_cell.angle_alpha   90.00
_cell.angle_beta   90.00
_cell.angle_gamma   90.00
#
_symmetry.space_group_name_H-M   'P 1'
#
loop_
_entity.id
_entity.type
_entity.pdbx_description
1 polymer ?
#
loop_
_entity_poly.entity_id
_entity_poly.type
_entity_poly.pdbx_seq_one_letter_code
_entity_poly.pdbx_strand_id
1 'polypeptide(L)'
;IYESMKIDGEKIILHFDHVGGGLVAGPDEPLKGFAIAGADRKFVWAEAKIDGDSVVVSSDEVSTPAAVRYAWADNPECNLYNEEGLPASPFRTDDWPGITVDNK
;
A
#
# COMPACT_ATOMS: atom_id res chain seq x y z
N ILE A 1 -5.34 -5.51 9.31
CA ILE A 1 -4.56 -4.34 9.80
C ILE A 1 -3.16 -4.43 9.23
N TYR A 2 -2.55 -3.33 8.80
CA TYR A 2 -1.15 -3.36 8.35
C TYR A 2 -0.22 -3.77 9.51
N GLU A 3 0.69 -4.71 9.26
CA GLU A 3 1.64 -5.21 10.25
C GLU A 3 3.07 -4.78 9.93
N SER A 4 3.54 -5.09 8.72
CA SER A 4 4.93 -4.85 8.34
C SER A 4 5.12 -4.75 6.83
N MET A 5 6.26 -4.21 6.42
CA MET A 5 6.70 -4.22 5.02
C MET A 5 8.08 -4.87 4.88
N LYS A 6 8.31 -5.48 3.72
CA LYS A 6 9.59 -6.00 3.30
C LYS A 6 9.89 -5.55 1.88
N ILE A 7 11.08 -5.02 1.64
CA ILE A 7 11.56 -4.70 0.29
C ILE A 7 12.17 -5.98 -0.31
N ASP A 8 11.71 -6.35 -1.50
CA ASP A 8 12.20 -7.50 -2.28
C ASP A 8 12.55 -7.04 -3.69
N GLY A 9 13.81 -6.67 -3.90
CA GLY A 9 14.28 -6.07 -5.15
C GLY A 9 13.56 -4.76 -5.46
N GLU A 10 12.82 -4.75 -6.57
CA GLU A 10 12.06 -3.59 -7.08
C GLU A 10 10.60 -3.59 -6.58
N LYS A 11 10.28 -4.42 -5.58
CA LYS A 11 8.92 -4.60 -5.06
C LYS A 11 8.89 -4.43 -3.55
N ILE A 12 7.73 -4.07 -3.02
CA ILE A 12 7.45 -4.06 -1.58
C ILE A 12 6.36 -5.09 -1.30
N ILE A 13 6.66 -6.01 -0.40
CA ILE A 13 5.73 -6.99 0.14
C ILE A 13 5.17 -6.43 1.46
N LEU A 14 3.86 -6.32 1.53
CA LEU A 14 3.13 -5.84 2.70
C LEU A 14 2.45 -7.02 3.37
N HIS A 15 2.65 -7.13 4.68
CA HIS A 15 2.01 -8.11 5.52
C HIS A 15 0.92 -7.44 6.36
N PHE A 16 -0.18 -8.15 6.52
CA PHE A 16 -1.35 -7.70 7.26
C PHE A 16 -1.65 -8.71 8.36
N ASP A 17 -1.90 -8.20 9.55
CA ASP A 17 -2.45 -8.95 10.66
C ASP A 17 -3.99 -8.90 10.62
N HIS A 18 -4.68 -9.87 11.25
CA HIS A 18 -6.14 -9.99 11.24
C HIS A 18 -6.75 -10.07 9.82
N VAL A 19 -6.15 -10.86 8.92
CA VAL A 19 -6.70 -11.09 7.57
C VAL A 19 -7.88 -12.07 7.56
N GLY A 20 -8.20 -12.71 8.70
CA GLY A 20 -9.28 -13.69 8.77
C GLY A 20 -8.98 -14.89 7.88
N GLY A 21 -9.82 -15.11 6.86
CA GLY A 21 -9.63 -16.15 5.84
C GLY A 21 -8.62 -15.80 4.73
N GLY A 22 -8.27 -14.51 4.57
CA GLY A 22 -7.31 -14.05 3.59
C GLY A 22 -7.60 -12.65 3.07
N LEU A 23 -6.78 -12.18 2.14
CA LEU A 23 -6.94 -10.90 1.45
C LEU A 23 -7.65 -11.09 0.11
N VAL A 24 -8.57 -10.18 -0.21
CA VAL A 24 -9.28 -10.17 -1.50
C VAL A 24 -9.31 -8.76 -2.08
N ALA A 25 -9.23 -8.69 -3.41
CA ALA A 25 -9.57 -7.47 -4.13
C ALA A 25 -11.09 -7.33 -4.12
N GLY A 26 -11.57 -6.08 -4.00
CA GLY A 26 -12.98 -5.76 -4.19
C GLY A 26 -13.46 -6.13 -5.61
N PRO A 27 -14.75 -5.88 -5.93
CA PRO A 27 -15.35 -6.27 -7.20
C PRO A 27 -14.65 -5.69 -8.44
N ASP A 28 -13.86 -4.63 -8.25
CA ASP A 28 -13.03 -4.03 -9.27
C ASP A 28 -11.63 -4.63 -9.23
N GLU A 29 -11.27 -5.48 -10.20
CA GLU A 29 -9.87 -5.82 -10.47
C GLU A 29 -9.30 -4.87 -11.53
N PRO A 30 -8.01 -4.47 -11.45
CA PRO A 30 -6.98 -4.87 -10.48
C PRO A 30 -7.07 -4.17 -9.11
N LEU A 31 -6.23 -4.58 -8.16
CA LEU A 31 -6.11 -3.94 -6.84
C LEU A 31 -5.58 -2.50 -6.98
N LYS A 32 -6.23 -1.54 -6.32
CA LYS A 32 -6.02 -0.09 -6.42
C LYS A 32 -5.81 0.54 -5.04
N GLY A 33 -5.35 1.80 -5.05
CA GLY A 33 -5.21 2.63 -3.87
C GLY A 33 -3.81 2.58 -3.23
N PHE A 34 -2.83 2.03 -3.94
CA PHE A 34 -1.44 1.95 -3.49
C PHE A 34 -0.58 2.99 -4.22
N ALA A 35 0.20 3.73 -3.44
CA ALA A 35 1.23 4.62 -3.95
C ALA A 35 2.59 4.18 -3.40
N ILE A 36 3.61 4.12 -4.26
CA ILE A 36 4.98 3.72 -3.93
C ILE A 36 5.93 4.88 -4.17
N ALA A 37 6.95 5.00 -3.32
CA ALA A 37 7.99 6.01 -3.48
C ALA A 37 9.37 5.38 -3.25
N GLY A 38 10.37 5.90 -3.96
CA GLY A 38 11.77 5.63 -3.68
C GLY A 38 12.33 6.54 -2.58
N ALA A 39 13.64 6.54 -2.42
CA ALA A 39 14.33 7.42 -1.46
C ALA A 39 14.14 8.92 -1.77
N ASP A 40 13.72 9.26 -2.99
CA ASP A 40 13.40 10.61 -3.43
C ASP A 40 12.05 11.14 -2.90
N ARG A 41 11.28 10.27 -2.21
CA ARG A 41 9.99 10.58 -1.58
C ARG A 41 8.91 11.01 -2.56
N LYS A 42 9.08 10.71 -3.84
CA LYS A 42 8.07 10.98 -4.87
C LYS A 42 7.14 9.78 -4.96
N PHE A 43 5.93 9.96 -4.46
CA PHE A 43 4.89 8.94 -4.55
C PHE A 43 4.30 8.93 -5.96
N VAL A 44 4.31 7.76 -6.57
CA VAL A 44 3.60 7.44 -7.82
C VAL A 44 2.57 6.35 -7.55
N TRP A 45 1.52 6.29 -8.37
CA TRP A 45 0.57 5.19 -8.29
C TRP A 45 1.25 3.89 -8.69
N ALA A 46 1.00 2.84 -7.91
CA ALA A 46 1.65 1.55 -8.05
C ALA A 46 0.64 0.46 -8.39
N GLU A 47 1.11 -0.54 -9.12
CA GLU A 47 0.37 -1.78 -9.27
C GLU A 47 0.51 -2.61 -8.00
N ALA A 48 -0.60 -3.21 -7.57
CA ALA A 48 -0.62 -4.05 -6.39
C ALA A 48 -1.31 -5.38 -6.72
N LYS A 49 -0.82 -6.46 -6.10
CA LYS A 49 -1.38 -7.80 -6.27
C LYS A 49 -1.37 -8.54 -4.94
N ILE A 50 -2.44 -9.29 -4.68
CA ILE A 50 -2.51 -10.20 -3.54
C ILE A 50 -1.73 -11.49 -3.88
N ASP A 51 -0.80 -11.85 -3.00
CA ASP A 51 -0.02 -13.08 -3.04
C ASP A 51 -0.18 -13.79 -1.69
N GLY A 52 -1.14 -14.72 -1.63
CA GLY A 52 -1.59 -15.34 -0.38
C GLY A 52 -2.12 -14.29 0.60
N ASP A 53 -1.51 -14.22 1.78
CA ASP A 53 -1.87 -13.26 2.85
C ASP A 53 -1.09 -11.94 2.78
N SER A 54 -0.39 -11.70 1.67
CA SER A 54 0.46 -10.52 1.47
C SER A 54 0.01 -9.72 0.25
N VAL A 55 0.35 -8.43 0.23
CA VAL A 55 0.18 -7.58 -0.96
C VAL A 55 1.55 -7.20 -1.49
N VAL A 56 1.82 -7.54 -2.75
CA VAL A 56 3.02 -7.15 -3.47
C VAL A 56 2.71 -5.87 -4.25
N VAL A 57 3.49 -4.83 -4.01
CA VAL A 57 3.35 -3.51 -4.62
C VAL A 57 4.61 -3.19 -5.43
N SER A 58 4.44 -2.76 -6.67
CA SER A 58 5.54 -2.40 -7.58
C SER A 58 5.14 -1.32 -8.57
N SER A 59 6.12 -0.62 -9.12
CA SER A 59 5.92 0.36 -10.20
C SER A 59 7.14 0.38 -11.11
N ASP A 60 6.91 0.44 -12.42
CA ASP A 60 7.98 0.59 -13.42
C ASP A 60 8.72 1.93 -13.28
N GLU A 61 8.11 2.92 -12.62
CA GLU A 61 8.72 4.23 -12.37
C GLU A 61 9.65 4.23 -11.15
N VAL A 62 9.59 3.20 -10.30
CA VAL A 62 10.33 3.13 -9.02
C VAL A 62 11.10 1.81 -8.91
N SER A 63 12.31 1.79 -9.49
CA SER A 63 13.20 0.62 -9.43
C SER A 63 13.79 0.37 -8.03
N THR A 64 13.81 1.37 -7.15
CA THR A 64 14.34 1.25 -5.78
C THR A 64 13.32 1.74 -4.77
N PRO A 65 12.28 0.94 -4.49
CA PRO A 65 11.20 1.38 -3.62
C PRO A 65 11.65 1.44 -2.16
N ALA A 66 11.18 2.46 -1.46
CA ALA A 66 11.52 2.72 -0.06
C ALA A 66 10.28 2.81 0.85
N ALA A 67 9.13 3.23 0.32
CA ALA A 67 7.90 3.39 1.09
C ALA A 67 6.64 3.13 0.26
N VAL A 68 5.57 2.71 0.93
CA VAL A 68 4.22 2.54 0.37
C VAL A 68 3.21 3.29 1.24
N ARG A 69 2.19 3.84 0.58
CA ARG A 69 0.99 4.38 1.21
C ARG A 69 -0.24 3.75 0.60
N TYR A 70 -1.24 3.47 1.43
CA TYR A 70 -2.52 2.92 1.02
C TYR A 70 -3.65 3.91 1.35
N ALA A 71 -4.59 4.04 0.41
CA ALA A 71 -5.72 4.96 0.48
C ALA A 71 -5.29 6.43 0.74
N TRP A 72 -4.23 6.86 0.06
CA TRP A 72 -3.64 8.19 0.21
C TRP A 72 -4.03 9.14 -0.93
N ALA A 73 -5.28 9.63 -0.90
CA ALA A 73 -5.78 10.71 -1.77
C ALA A 73 -7.00 11.38 -1.10
N ASP A 74 -7.49 12.50 -1.65
CA ASP A 74 -8.72 13.15 -1.16
C ASP A 74 -9.98 12.28 -1.34
N ASN A 75 -9.97 11.41 -2.36
CA ASN A 75 -11.01 10.40 -2.60
C ASN A 75 -10.37 9.15 -3.26
N PRO A 76 -9.64 8.33 -2.49
CA PRO A 76 -8.87 7.24 -3.04
C PRO A 76 -9.80 6.12 -3.54
N GLU A 77 -9.66 5.72 -4.80
CA GLU A 77 -10.19 4.44 -5.26
C GLU A 77 -9.36 3.32 -4.62
N CYS A 78 -9.85 2.76 -3.52
CA CYS A 78 -9.19 1.70 -2.78
C CYS A 78 -10.13 0.51 -2.59
N ASN A 79 -9.63 -0.69 -2.89
CA ASN A 79 -10.44 -1.91 -3.00
C ASN A 79 -9.74 -3.11 -2.33
N LEU A 80 -8.96 -2.90 -1.27
CA LEU A 80 -8.38 -4.00 -0.49
C LEU A 80 -9.37 -4.37 0.61
N TYR A 81 -9.80 -5.62 0.60
CA TYR A 81 -10.69 -6.20 1.60
C TYR A 81 -10.07 -7.47 2.17
N ASN A 82 -10.59 -7.92 3.30
CA ASN A 82 -10.42 -9.31 3.74
C ASN A 82 -11.59 -10.19 3.26
N GLU A 83 -11.46 -11.51 3.39
CA GLU A 83 -12.53 -12.46 3.01
C GLU A 83 -13.84 -12.28 3.80
N GLU A 84 -13.80 -11.57 4.93
CA GLU A 84 -15.00 -11.22 5.71
C GLU A 84 -15.72 -9.97 5.16
N GLY A 85 -15.22 -9.38 4.07
CA GLY A 85 -15.80 -8.21 3.42
C GLY A 85 -15.49 -6.88 4.12
N LEU A 86 -14.50 -6.86 5.03
CA LEU A 86 -14.08 -5.65 5.71
C LEU A 86 -12.99 -4.92 4.91
N PRO A 87 -13.12 -3.59 4.70
CA PRO A 87 -12.11 -2.81 3.99
C PRO A 87 -10.85 -2.65 4.84
N ALA A 88 -9.69 -2.65 4.20
CA ALA A 88 -8.44 -2.29 4.86
C ALA A 88 -8.42 -0.81 5.24
N SER A 89 -7.88 -0.51 6.43
CA SER A 89 -7.69 0.88 6.86
C SER A 89 -6.53 1.54 6.11
N PRO A 90 -6.57 2.87 5.86
CA PRO A 90 -5.43 3.61 5.32
C PRO A 90 -4.18 3.44 6.18
N PHE A 91 -3.01 3.30 5.56
CA PHE A 91 -1.73 3.19 6.25
C PHE A 91 -0.59 3.79 5.42
N ARG A 92 0.53 4.02 6.10
CA ARG A 92 1.80 4.43 5.48
C ARG A 92 2.94 3.62 6.10
N THR A 93 3.98 3.38 5.32
CA THR A 93 5.19 2.70 5.79
C THR A 93 6.38 3.64 5.99
N ASP A 94 6.23 4.93 5.66
CA ASP A 94 7.22 5.95 5.91
C ASP A 94 7.00 6.67 7.25
N ASP A 95 8.12 7.01 7.90
CA ASP A 95 8.17 7.91 9.06
C ASP A 95 8.50 9.36 8.66
N TRP A 96 8.30 9.73 7.38
CA TRP A 96 8.69 11.05 6.91
C TRP A 96 7.76 12.13 7.48
N PRO A 97 8.31 13.30 7.86
CA PRO A 97 7.51 14.41 8.36
C PRO A 97 6.48 14.84 7.32
N GLY A 98 5.23 15.02 7.75
CA GLY A 98 4.18 15.58 6.92
C GLY A 98 4.50 17.04 6.57
N ILE A 99 4.02 17.51 5.41
CA ILE A 99 4.27 18.87 4.89
C ILE A 99 3.72 19.97 5.84
N THR A 100 2.85 19.62 6.79
CA THR A 100 2.27 20.55 7.77
C THR A 100 3.02 20.66 9.09
N VAL A 101 4.12 19.92 9.29
CA VAL A 101 4.89 19.94 10.55
C VAL A 101 5.38 21.35 10.93
N ASP A 102 5.59 22.23 9.96
CA ASP A 102 6.15 23.58 10.18
C ASP A 102 5.17 24.74 9.91
N ASN A 103 3.88 24.49 9.68
CA ASN A 103 2.88 25.56 9.55
C ASN A 103 2.29 25.91 10.94
N LYS A 104 3.02 26.72 11.71
CA LYS A 104 2.55 27.35 12.95
C LYS A 104 2.18 28.82 12.74
#